data_AF-A0A6G7Y0E4-F1
#
_entry.id   AF-A0A6G7Y0E4-F1
#
_cell.length_a   1.000
_cell.length_b   1.000
_cell.length_c   1.000
_cell.angle_alpha   90.00
_cell.angle_beta   90.00
_cell.angle_gamma   90.00
#
_symmetry.space_group_name_H-M   'P 1'
#
loop_
_entity.id
_entity.type
_entity.pdbx_description
1 polymer ?
#
loop_
_entity_poly.entity_id
_entity_poly.type
_entity_poly.pdbx_seq_one_letter_code
_entity_poly.pdbx_strand_id
1 'polypeptide(L)'
;MKRIQCPCCLNFTIEDFGCEVIVDICSVCFWQYDIIGQNKVDIAIGPNKVSLVEARINYKKFGSSSERLLPNVRDPHAIELPENN
;
A
#
# COMPACT_ATOMS: atom_id res chain seq x y z
N MET A 1 2.52 5.22 18.05
CA MET A 1 1.90 4.81 16.78
C MET A 1 2.36 5.75 15.71
N LYS A 2 3.08 5.25 14.71
CA LYS A 2 3.63 6.06 13.61
C LYS A 2 2.99 5.58 12.31
N ARG A 3 2.65 6.51 11.42
CA ARG A 3 2.31 6.12 10.04
C ARG A 3 3.57 6.07 9.20
N ILE A 4 3.72 5.03 8.40
CA ILE A 4 4.76 4.92 7.39
C ILE A 4 4.12 4.93 6.00
N GLN A 5 4.93 5.24 4.99
CA GLN A 5 4.46 5.31 3.63
C GLN A 5 4.07 3.93 3.11
N CYS A 6 2.91 3.86 2.45
CA CYS A 6 2.53 2.70 1.69
C CYS A 6 3.52 2.53 0.51
N PRO A 7 4.14 1.36 0.32
CA PRO A 7 5.11 1.14 -0.74
C PRO A 7 4.49 1.20 -2.16
N CYS A 8 3.17 1.12 -2.26
CA CYS A 8 2.41 1.17 -3.51
C CYS A 8 2.01 2.61 -3.87
N CYS A 9 1.23 3.30 -3.03
CA CYS A 9 0.69 4.64 -3.33
C CYS A 9 1.47 5.81 -2.73
N LEU A 10 2.46 5.54 -1.87
CA LEU A 10 3.32 6.51 -1.18
C LEU A 10 2.64 7.42 -0.15
N ASN A 11 1.33 7.32 0.05
CA ASN A 11 0.63 7.98 1.16
C ASN A 11 1.00 7.32 2.51
N PHE A 12 1.04 8.12 3.57
CA PHE A 12 1.31 7.70 4.95
C PHE A 12 0.07 7.04 5.58
N THR A 13 -0.24 5.82 5.15
CA THR A 13 -1.45 5.08 5.59
C THR A 13 -1.16 3.86 6.43
N ILE A 14 0.08 3.36 6.44
CA ILE A 14 0.41 2.10 7.09
C ILE A 14 0.69 2.36 8.57
N GLU A 15 -0.07 1.73 9.44
CA GLU A 15 0.09 1.86 10.89
C GLU A 15 1.22 0.96 11.39
N ASP A 16 2.29 1.59 11.87
CA ASP A 16 3.38 0.95 12.59
C ASP A 16 3.14 1.08 14.10
N PHE A 17 2.78 -0.05 14.70
CA PHE A 17 2.55 -0.19 16.14
C PHE A 17 3.83 -0.50 16.93
N GLY A 18 5.00 -0.51 16.28
CA GLY A 18 6.27 -0.89 16.90
C GLY A 18 6.43 -2.40 17.09
N CYS A 19 5.63 -3.20 16.36
CA CYS A 19 5.71 -4.65 16.36
C CYS A 19 6.70 -5.16 15.29
N GLU A 20 7.26 -6.35 15.49
CA GLU A 20 8.23 -6.96 14.56
C GLU A 20 7.63 -7.21 13.16
N VAL A 21 6.30 -7.35 13.08
CA VAL A 21 5.59 -7.64 11.84
C VAL A 21 4.44 -6.64 11.67
N ILE A 22 4.41 -5.97 10.52
CA ILE A 22 3.32 -5.08 10.10
C ILE A 22 2.47 -5.85 9.10
N VAL A 23 1.16 -5.95 9.37
CA VAL A 23 0.18 -6.67 8.52
C VAL A 23 -0.95 -5.78 8.03
N ASP A 24 -0.79 -4.46 8.16
CA ASP A 24 -1.80 -3.46 7.86
C ASP A 24 -2.11 -3.36 6.34
N ILE A 25 -3.31 -2.89 6.01
CA ILE A 25 -3.79 -2.73 4.64
C ILE A 25 -4.00 -1.26 4.34
N CYS A 26 -3.33 -0.75 3.32
CA CYS A 26 -3.50 0.62 2.87
C CYS A 26 -4.92 0.86 2.39
N SER A 27 -5.69 1.72 3.07
CA SER A 27 -7.06 2.06 2.66
C SER A 27 -7.15 2.90 1.38
N VAL A 28 -6.03 3.47 0.90
CA VAL A 28 -5.98 4.28 -0.32
C VAL A 28 -5.76 3.46 -1.60
N CYS A 29 -5.01 2.36 -1.53
CA CYS A 29 -4.74 1.52 -2.71
C CYS A 29 -5.00 0.03 -2.48
N PHE A 30 -5.45 -0.35 -1.27
CA PHE A 30 -5.70 -1.72 -0.83
C PHE A 30 -4.50 -2.67 -0.90
N TRP A 31 -3.27 -2.14 -0.93
CA TRP A 31 -2.06 -2.95 -0.80
C TRP A 31 -1.88 -3.38 0.66
N GLN A 32 -1.76 -4.70 0.91
CA GLN A 32 -1.39 -5.19 2.23
C GLN A 32 0.14 -5.09 2.41
N TYR A 33 0.56 -4.42 3.47
CA TYR A 33 1.96 -4.30 3.81
C TYR A 33 2.52 -5.68 4.17
N ASP A 34 3.61 -6.03 3.50
CA ASP A 34 4.38 -7.25 3.71
C ASP A 34 5.84 -6.93 3.41
N ILE A 35 6.74 -7.25 4.34
CA ILE A 35 8.17 -6.99 4.20
C ILE A 35 8.76 -7.80 3.05
N ILE A 36 8.25 -9.00 2.79
CA ILE A 36 8.76 -9.87 1.71
C ILE A 36 8.37 -9.30 0.34
N GLY A 37 7.11 -8.93 0.15
CA GLY A 37 6.64 -8.28 -1.09
C GLY A 37 7.36 -6.96 -1.41
N GLN A 38 7.80 -6.22 -0.39
CA GLN A 38 8.59 -5.00 -0.57
C GLN A 38 10.04 -5.26 -0.94
N ASN A 39 10.61 -6.39 -0.49
CA ASN A 39 11.97 -6.80 -0.84
C ASN A 39 12.04 -7.51 -2.21
N LYS A 40 10.93 -8.08 -2.68
CA LYS A 40 10.81 -8.82 -3.95
C LYS A 40 9.80 -8.15 -4.88
N VAL A 41 10.10 -6.91 -5.24
CA VAL A 41 9.14 -5.96 -5.86
C VAL A 41 8.55 -6.41 -7.20
N ASP A 42 9.25 -7.27 -7.95
CA ASP A 42 8.86 -7.71 -9.30
C ASP A 42 8.08 -9.04 -9.32
N ILE A 43 7.88 -9.67 -8.15
CA ILE A 43 7.20 -10.97 -8.05
C ILE A 43 5.95 -10.80 -7.19
N ALA A 44 4.83 -11.40 -7.63
CA ALA A 44 3.65 -11.52 -6.79
C ALA A 44 3.90 -12.56 -5.69
N ILE A 45 4.15 -12.09 -4.47
CA ILE A 45 4.46 -12.91 -3.29
C ILE A 45 3.72 -12.38 -2.05
N GLY A 46 3.49 -13.25 -1.08
CA GLY A 46 2.78 -12.91 0.15
C GLY A 46 1.26 -12.79 -0.07
N PRO A 47 0.58 -11.84 0.60
CA PRO A 47 -0.88 -11.73 0.53
C PRO A 47 -1.40 -11.11 -0.79
N ASN A 48 -0.54 -10.42 -1.53
CA ASN A 48 -0.91 -9.67 -2.73
C ASN A 48 -0.90 -10.58 -3.98
N LYS A 49 -1.81 -10.31 -4.94
CA LYS A 49 -1.98 -11.13 -6.17
C LYS A 49 -1.25 -10.57 -7.39
N VAL A 50 -0.57 -9.45 -7.23
CA VAL A 50 0.27 -8.78 -8.24
C VAL A 50 1.57 -8.38 -7.56
N SER A 51 2.63 -8.16 -8.34
CA SER A 51 3.89 -7.64 -7.81
C SER A 51 3.73 -6.19 -7.31
N LEU A 52 4.68 -5.69 -6.52
CA LEU A 52 4.65 -4.30 -6.08
C LEU A 52 4.82 -3.33 -7.26
N VAL A 53 5.61 -3.70 -8.26
CA VAL A 53 5.75 -2.91 -9.49
C VAL A 53 4.43 -2.83 -10.25
N GLU A 54 3.74 -3.96 -10.43
CA GLU A 54 2.41 -3.99 -11.06
C GLU A 54 1.40 -3.18 -10.25
N ALA A 55 1.40 -3.31 -8.91
CA ALA A 55 0.52 -2.54 -8.05
C ALA A 55 0.72 -1.02 -8.18
N ARG A 56 1.96 -0.56 -8.30
CA ARG A 56 2.28 0.86 -8.54
C ARG A 56 1.75 1.35 -9.89
N ILE A 57 1.85 0.52 -10.94
CA ILE A 57 1.31 0.82 -12.28
C ILE A 57 -0.22 0.90 -12.21
N ASN A 58 -0.84 -0.09 -11.57
CA ASN A 58 -2.27 -0.19 -11.36
C ASN A 58 -2.82 1.03 -10.59
N TYR A 59 -2.15 1.43 -9.51
CA TYR A 59 -2.56 2.60 -8.75
C TYR A 59 -2.53 3.88 -9.59
N LYS A 60 -1.49 4.07 -10.42
CA LYS A 60 -1.45 5.20 -11.36
C LYS A 60 -2.55 5.14 -12.42
N LYS A 61 -2.99 3.95 -12.83
CA LYS A 61 -3.98 3.75 -13.89
C LYS A 61 -5.42 3.94 -13.39
N PHE A 62 -5.74 3.45 -12.20
CA PHE A 62 -7.12 3.43 -11.70
C PHE A 62 -7.27 3.70 -10.20
N GLY A 63 -6.20 3.96 -9.45
CA GLY A 63 -6.29 4.32 -8.03
C GLY A 63 -6.34 3.14 -7.05
N SER A 64 -6.04 1.91 -7.49
CA SER A 64 -5.94 0.73 -6.60
C SER A 64 -4.76 -0.16 -7.00
N SER A 65 -4.26 -0.98 -6.08
CA SER A 65 -3.18 -1.95 -6.34
C SER A 65 -3.60 -3.05 -7.31
N SER A 66 -4.90 -3.33 -7.43
CA SER A 66 -5.47 -4.26 -8.40
C SER A 66 -6.89 -3.83 -8.74
N GLU A 67 -7.30 -4.00 -10.00
CA GLU A 67 -8.60 -3.51 -10.50
C GLU A 67 -9.77 -4.13 -9.72
N ARG A 68 -9.65 -5.41 -9.35
CA ARG A 68 -10.64 -6.12 -8.52
C ARG A 68 -10.86 -5.51 -7.14
N LEU A 69 -9.91 -4.69 -6.66
CA LEU A 69 -9.92 -4.10 -5.32
C LEU A 69 -10.43 -2.65 -5.31
N LEU A 70 -10.79 -2.09 -6.47
CA LEU A 70 -11.39 -0.75 -6.59
C LEU A 70 -12.56 -0.49 -5.63
N PRO A 71 -13.48 -1.44 -5.39
CA PRO A 71 -14.59 -1.19 -4.46
C PRO A 71 -14.18 -0.98 -2.99
N ASN A 72 -12.91 -1.25 -2.62
CA ASN A 72 -12.43 -1.19 -1.25
C ASN A 72 -11.47 -0.04 -0.97
N VAL A 73 -11.24 0.86 -1.94
CA VAL A 73 -10.35 2.03 -1.75
C VAL A 73 -11.13 3.29 -1.40
N ARG A 74 -10.43 4.25 -0.81
CA ARG A 74 -10.89 5.63 -0.61
C ARG A 74 -9.82 6.63 -1.01
N ASP A 75 -10.20 7.89 -1.18
CA ASP A 75 -9.24 8.98 -1.33
C ASP A 75 -8.38 9.15 -0.06
N PRO A 76 -7.10 9.57 -0.20
CA PRO A 76 -6.25 9.88 0.94
C PRO A 76 -6.81 11.08 1.71
N HIS A 77 -6.69 11.03 3.04
CA HIS A 77 -6.94 12.20 3.88
C HIS A 77 -5.75 13.15 3.81
N ALA A 78 -5.95 14.44 4.07
CA ALA A 78 -4.88 15.45 4.02
C ALA A 78 -3.65 15.06 4.86
N ILE A 79 -3.87 14.50 6.05
CA ILE A 79 -2.79 14.05 6.95
C ILE A 79 -2.01 12.84 6.44
N GLU A 80 -2.47 12.16 5.39
CA GLU A 80 -1.82 10.99 4.79
C GLU A 80 -0.99 11.37 3.55
N LEU A 81 -1.17 12.59 3.05
CA LEU A 81 -0.49 13.06 1.85
C LEU A 81 1.01 13.29 2.12
N PRO A 82 1.90 12.94 1.18
CA PRO A 82 3.35 13.15 1.32
C PRO A 82 3.78 14.60 1.55
N GLU A 83 3.07 15.58 0.99
CA GLU A 83 3.37 17.00 1.17
C GLU A 83 3.13 17.51 2.61
N ASN A 84 2.45 16.72 3.44
CA ASN A 84 2.08 17.08 4.81
C ASN A 84 2.87 16.30 5.89
N ASN A 85 3.84 15.44 5.51
CA ASN A 85 4.64 14.61 6.43
C ASN A 85 6.09 14.44 5.97
#